data_AF-A0A1F3NM53-F1
#
_entry.id   AF-A0A1F3NM53-F1
#
_cell.length_a   1.000
_cell.length_b   1.000
_cell.length_c   1.000
_cell.angle_alpha   90.00
_cell.angle_beta   90.00
_cell.angle_gamma   90.00
#
_symmetry.space_group_name_H-M   'P 1'
#
loop_
_entity.id
_entity.type
_entity.pdbx_description
1 polymer ?
#
loop_
_entity_poly.entity_id
_entity_poly.type
_entity_poly.pdbx_seq_one_letter_code
_entity_poly.pdbx_strand_id
1 'polypeptide(L)'
;MDSKQIEQQISQINQRLDFITKYLQEQQRRQQEWDELKGDLTVIGKDVFQTAVKELDEISYHFDTADLMYLLKKLLRNTRNMTKMIDQVESVTDFVHDAAPLGKHILDEVMENLSELERKGYFEFGREAFKILDTIVTSFKVEDVQLLRENITSILLTLRNLTQPQMLSSVNNALSFFQKMDVVVDQKVSYWTLLKELRDPELKRGLAFIIQFMKNMVKTNGIKIADHIEPKNFSITKED
;
A
#
# COMPACT_ATOMS: atom_id res chain seq x y z
N MET A 1 -16.36 -70.75 40.43
CA MET A 1 -15.77 -69.44 40.08
C MET A 1 -14.28 -69.67 39.95
N ASP A 2 -13.73 -69.29 38.80
CA ASP A 2 -12.55 -69.89 38.19
C ASP A 2 -11.26 -69.25 38.73
N SER A 3 -10.35 -70.04 39.31
CA SER A 3 -9.09 -69.56 39.93
C SER A 3 -8.21 -68.76 38.96
N LYS A 4 -8.29 -69.06 37.66
CA LYS A 4 -7.61 -68.29 36.60
C LYS A 4 -8.10 -66.85 36.47
N GLN A 5 -9.38 -66.57 36.72
CA GLN A 5 -9.90 -65.20 36.68
C GLN A 5 -9.36 -64.36 37.85
N ILE A 6 -9.17 -64.99 39.01
CA ILE A 6 -8.61 -64.33 40.20
C ILE A 6 -7.12 -64.00 39.98
N GLU A 7 -6.34 -64.92 39.40
CA GLU A 7 -4.93 -64.66 39.07
C GLU A 7 -4.76 -63.55 38.02
N GLN A 8 -5.64 -63.49 37.01
CA GLN A 8 -5.64 -62.42 36.02
C GLN A 8 -5.99 -61.06 36.64
N GLN A 9 -6.95 -61.01 37.56
CA GLN A 9 -7.30 -59.79 38.28
C GLN A 9 -6.16 -59.30 39.17
N ILE A 10 -5.49 -60.20 39.89
CA ILE A 10 -4.32 -59.87 40.72
C ILE A 10 -3.17 -59.33 39.86
N SER A 11 -2.90 -59.93 38.70
CA SER A 11 -1.86 -59.46 37.78
C SER A 11 -2.16 -58.06 37.22
N GLN A 12 -3.41 -57.80 36.84
CA GLN A 12 -3.85 -56.48 36.37
C GLN A 12 -3.78 -55.42 37.48
N ILE A 13 -4.11 -55.79 38.71
CA ILE A 13 -3.98 -54.91 39.88
C ILE A 13 -2.51 -54.58 40.12
N ASN A 14 -1.61 -55.57 40.08
CA ASN A 14 -0.17 -55.34 40.26
C ASN A 14 0.40 -54.41 39.18
N GLN A 15 0.05 -54.59 37.90
CA GLN A 15 0.49 -53.67 36.84
C GLN A 15 -0.02 -52.23 37.06
N ARG A 16 -1.25 -52.07 37.53
CA ARG A 16 -1.80 -50.74 37.86
C ARG A 16 -1.12 -50.13 39.08
N LEU A 17 -0.82 -50.94 40.09
CA LEU A 17 -0.06 -50.51 41.27
C LEU A 17 1.37 -50.11 40.90
N ASP A 18 2.03 -50.84 40.02
CA ASP A 18 3.37 -50.49 39.53
C ASP A 18 3.36 -49.19 38.73
N PHE A 19 2.34 -48.99 37.89
CA PHE A 19 2.15 -47.74 37.14
C PHE A 19 1.87 -46.55 38.07
N ILE A 20 0.98 -46.71 39.05
CA ILE A 20 0.67 -45.69 40.06
C ILE A 20 1.91 -45.40 40.91
N THR A 21 2.68 -46.41 41.30
CA THR A 21 3.88 -46.25 42.12
C THR A 21 4.96 -45.47 41.36
N LYS A 22 5.19 -45.79 40.07
CA LYS A 22 6.12 -45.02 39.22
C LYS A 22 5.66 -43.57 39.06
N TYR A 23 4.37 -43.37 38.80
CA TYR A 23 3.79 -42.03 38.68
C TYR A 23 3.91 -41.22 39.98
N LEU A 24 3.69 -41.85 41.14
CA LEU A 24 3.85 -41.22 42.46
C LEU A 24 5.31 -40.91 42.78
N GLN A 25 6.26 -41.76 42.36
CA GLN A 25 7.70 -41.48 42.53
C GLN A 25 8.15 -40.26 41.71
N GLU A 26 7.72 -40.15 40.45
CA GLU A 26 7.98 -38.95 39.64
C GLU A 26 7.32 -37.71 40.23
N GLN A 27 6.13 -37.85 40.83
CA GLN A 27 5.46 -36.74 41.48
C GLN A 27 6.14 -36.30 42.78
N GLN A 28 6.63 -37.24 43.60
CA GLN A 28 7.39 -36.95 44.81
C GLN A 28 8.71 -36.25 44.48
N ARG A 29 9.41 -36.70 43.43
CA ARG A 29 10.64 -36.05 42.99
C ARG A 29 10.40 -34.60 42.55
N ARG A 30 9.32 -34.35 41.79
CA ARG A 30 8.92 -32.97 41.48
C ARG A 30 8.60 -32.16 42.73
N GLN A 31 7.90 -32.74 43.72
CA GLN A 31 7.64 -32.04 45.00
C GLN A 31 8.93 -31.68 45.74
N GLN A 32 9.93 -32.57 45.76
CA GLN A 32 11.23 -32.29 46.38
C GLN A 32 12.00 -31.20 45.65
N GLU A 33 12.04 -31.24 44.32
CA GLU A 33 12.64 -30.19 43.49
C GLU A 33 11.92 -28.83 43.73
N TRP A 34 10.60 -28.84 43.92
CA TRP A 34 9.83 -27.65 44.31
C TRP A 34 10.16 -27.16 45.72
N ASP A 35 10.38 -28.06 46.69
CA ASP A 35 10.71 -27.67 48.07
C ASP A 35 12.15 -27.17 48.19
N GLU A 36 13.07 -27.69 47.39
CA GLU A 36 14.44 -27.20 47.27
C GLU A 36 14.47 -25.82 46.58
N LEU A 37 13.73 -25.65 45.48
CA LEU A 37 13.55 -24.36 44.81
C LEU A 37 12.94 -23.31 45.77
N LYS A 38 11.97 -23.69 46.60
CA LYS A 38 11.43 -22.80 47.66
C LYS A 38 12.51 -22.43 48.68
N GLY A 39 13.36 -23.39 49.07
CA GLY A 39 14.49 -23.16 49.97
C GLY A 39 15.47 -22.14 49.38
N ASP A 40 15.89 -22.34 48.14
CA ASP A 40 16.84 -21.48 47.43
C ASP A 40 16.25 -20.09 47.14
N LEU A 41 14.97 -20.02 46.76
CA LEU A 41 14.23 -18.76 46.61
C LEU A 41 14.13 -17.99 47.93
N THR A 42 14.06 -18.68 49.07
CA THR A 42 13.99 -18.03 50.39
C THR A 42 15.32 -17.37 50.74
N VAL A 43 16.45 -18.00 50.41
CA VAL A 43 17.80 -17.47 50.65
C VAL A 43 18.09 -16.30 49.72
N ILE A 44 17.90 -16.48 48.41
CA ILE A 44 18.11 -15.42 47.40
C ILE A 44 17.16 -14.26 47.62
N GLY A 45 15.90 -14.55 47.96
CA GLY A 45 14.87 -13.54 48.24
C GLY A 45 15.26 -12.63 49.40
N LYS A 46 15.93 -13.16 50.43
CA LYS A 46 16.41 -12.35 51.57
C LYS A 46 17.52 -11.38 51.15
N ASP A 47 18.49 -11.84 50.37
CA ASP A 47 19.63 -11.02 49.94
C ASP A 47 19.23 -9.97 48.90
N VAL A 48 18.36 -10.34 47.96
CA VAL A 48 17.78 -9.41 46.96
C VAL A 48 16.90 -8.37 47.66
N PHE A 49 16.09 -8.77 48.65
CA PHE A 49 15.27 -7.83 49.42
C PHE A 49 16.13 -6.84 50.22
N GLN A 50 17.18 -7.33 50.89
CA GLN A 50 18.10 -6.45 51.63
C GLN A 50 18.85 -5.49 50.70
N THR A 51 19.24 -5.93 49.51
CA THR A 51 19.91 -5.09 48.50
C THR A 51 18.95 -4.05 47.94
N ALA A 52 17.72 -4.43 47.58
CA ALA A 52 16.70 -3.51 47.11
C ALA A 52 16.33 -2.46 48.17
N VAL A 53 16.20 -2.85 49.44
CA VAL A 53 15.97 -1.89 50.53
C VAL A 53 17.13 -0.89 50.66
N LYS A 54 18.37 -1.34 50.47
CA LYS A 54 19.56 -0.49 50.56
C LYS A 54 19.70 0.47 49.38
N GLU A 55 19.38 0.03 48.16
CA GLU A 55 19.35 0.90 46.97
C GLU A 55 18.16 1.88 46.98
N LEU A 56 17.02 1.47 47.55
CA LEU A 56 15.85 2.35 47.71
C LEU A 56 16.08 3.44 48.78
N ASP A 57 16.86 3.15 49.82
CA ASP A 57 17.34 4.13 50.81
C ASP A 57 18.27 5.18 50.17
N GLU A 58 18.98 4.83 49.10
CA GLU A 58 19.83 5.75 48.33
C GLU A 58 18.99 6.68 47.40
N ILE A 59 17.75 6.29 47.09
CA ILE A 59 16.75 7.07 46.30
C ILE A 59 15.83 7.90 47.25
N SER A 60 16.10 7.91 48.56
CA SER A 60 15.30 8.36 49.72
C SER A 60 14.52 9.69 49.63
N TYR A 61 14.72 10.58 48.66
CA TYR A 61 13.97 11.84 48.63
C TYR A 61 12.48 11.69 48.24
N HIS A 62 12.02 10.54 47.72
CA HIS A 62 10.63 10.37 47.25
C HIS A 62 9.95 9.02 47.60
N PHE A 63 10.59 8.11 48.32
CA PHE A 63 10.04 6.76 48.57
C PHE A 63 9.98 6.46 50.06
N ASP A 64 8.77 6.38 50.62
CA ASP A 64 8.56 6.08 52.03
C ASP A 64 8.40 4.55 52.25
N THR A 65 8.78 4.06 53.43
CA THR A 65 8.64 2.62 53.78
C THR A 65 7.17 2.19 53.74
N ALA A 66 6.26 3.13 53.99
CA ALA A 66 4.81 2.93 53.86
C ALA A 66 4.37 2.62 52.42
N ASP A 67 5.00 3.24 51.42
CA ASP A 67 4.69 3.02 50.00
C ASP A 67 5.15 1.64 49.53
N LEU A 68 6.29 1.18 50.03
CA LEU A 68 6.80 -0.18 49.81
C LEU A 68 5.83 -1.23 50.37
N MET A 69 5.34 -1.03 51.60
CA MET A 69 4.35 -1.90 52.23
C MET A 69 3.00 -1.86 51.50
N TYR A 70 2.60 -0.69 50.98
CA TYR A 70 1.41 -0.52 50.18
C TYR A 70 1.51 -1.25 48.84
N LEU A 71 2.66 -1.15 48.15
CA LEU A 71 2.94 -1.89 46.92
C LEU A 71 2.95 -3.40 47.16
N LEU A 72 3.58 -3.87 48.23
CA LEU A 72 3.59 -5.29 48.61
C LEU A 72 2.16 -5.79 48.86
N LYS A 73 1.34 -5.05 49.62
CA LYS A 73 -0.08 -5.36 49.81
C LYS A 73 -0.85 -5.36 48.49
N LYS A 74 -0.56 -4.42 47.59
CA LYS A 74 -1.23 -4.31 46.28
C LYS A 74 -0.88 -5.50 45.39
N LEU A 75 0.38 -5.94 45.39
CA LEU A 75 0.84 -7.14 44.70
C LEU A 75 0.18 -8.41 45.27
N LEU A 76 0.21 -8.59 46.59
CA LEU A 76 -0.43 -9.72 47.27
C LEU A 76 -1.96 -9.75 47.06
N ARG A 77 -2.62 -8.58 47.09
CA ARG A 77 -4.05 -8.48 46.80
C ARG A 77 -4.37 -8.77 45.33
N ASN A 78 -3.41 -8.54 44.43
CA ASN A 78 -3.55 -8.73 43.00
C ASN A 78 -3.02 -10.08 42.49
N THR A 79 -2.67 -11.01 43.40
CA THR A 79 -2.19 -12.37 43.07
C THR A 79 -3.11 -13.08 42.09
N ARG A 80 -4.43 -12.93 42.24
CA ARG A 80 -5.40 -13.54 41.32
C ARG A 80 -5.29 -13.03 39.88
N ASN A 81 -4.89 -11.77 39.68
CA ASN A 81 -4.64 -11.23 38.34
C ASN A 81 -3.26 -11.65 37.81
N MET A 82 -2.27 -11.83 38.68
CA MET A 82 -0.97 -12.40 38.30
C MET A 82 -1.10 -13.86 37.84
N THR A 83 -1.89 -14.67 38.56
CA THR A 83 -2.18 -16.06 38.14
C THR A 83 -2.83 -16.08 36.75
N LYS A 84 -3.85 -15.24 36.52
CA LYS A 84 -4.48 -15.12 35.19
C LYS A 84 -3.50 -14.69 34.09
N MET A 85 -2.53 -13.84 34.41
CA MET A 85 -1.49 -13.45 33.45
C MET A 85 -0.54 -14.62 33.15
N ILE A 86 -0.19 -15.43 34.15
CA ILE A 86 0.61 -16.64 33.96
C ILE A 86 -0.15 -17.64 33.09
N ASP A 87 -1.44 -17.88 33.36
CA ASP A 87 -2.30 -18.75 32.54
C ASP A 87 -2.44 -18.22 31.09
N GLN A 88 -2.43 -16.89 30.91
CA GLN A 88 -2.43 -16.27 29.57
C GLN A 88 -1.10 -16.45 28.84
N VAL A 89 0.03 -16.43 29.55
CA VAL A 89 1.35 -16.69 28.96
C VAL A 89 1.45 -18.14 28.47
N GLU A 90 0.85 -19.09 29.19
CA GLU A 90 0.70 -20.48 28.74
C GLU A 90 -0.07 -20.53 27.41
N SER A 91 -1.20 -19.81 27.33
CA SER A 91 -2.01 -19.72 26.09
C SER A 91 -1.26 -19.07 24.92
N VAL A 92 -0.38 -18.09 25.17
CA VAL A 92 0.48 -17.48 24.14
C VAL A 92 1.58 -18.46 23.70
N THR A 93 2.11 -19.25 24.63
CA THR A 93 3.13 -20.25 24.33
C THR A 93 2.56 -21.39 23.49
N ASP A 94 1.33 -21.82 23.80
CA ASP A 94 0.57 -22.79 23.02
C ASP A 94 0.26 -22.25 21.62
N PHE A 95 -0.22 -21.00 21.53
CA PHE A 95 -0.45 -20.34 20.24
C PHE A 95 0.82 -20.25 19.39
N VAL A 96 1.98 -19.89 19.99
CA VAL A 96 3.26 -19.85 19.28
C VAL A 96 3.70 -21.24 18.84
N HIS A 97 3.50 -22.28 19.66
CA HIS A 97 3.80 -23.66 19.28
C HIS A 97 2.93 -24.14 18.10
N ASP A 98 1.65 -23.79 18.10
CA ASP A 98 0.71 -24.20 17.05
C ASP A 98 0.85 -23.36 15.78
N ALA A 99 1.19 -22.07 15.90
CA ALA A 99 1.31 -21.14 14.78
C ALA A 99 2.72 -21.12 14.17
N ALA A 100 3.78 -21.47 14.91
CA ALA A 100 5.15 -21.47 14.39
C ALA A 100 5.36 -22.38 13.15
N PRO A 101 4.77 -23.60 13.09
CA PRO A 101 4.85 -24.45 11.90
C PRO A 101 4.11 -23.84 10.70
N LEU A 102 2.93 -23.24 10.93
CA LEU A 102 2.15 -22.57 9.89
C LEU A 102 2.86 -21.32 9.36
N GLY A 103 3.55 -20.60 10.24
CA GLY A 103 4.31 -19.40 9.89
C GLY A 103 5.40 -19.67 8.87
N LYS A 104 6.12 -20.81 8.97
CA LYS A 104 7.16 -21.17 7.99
C LYS A 104 6.57 -21.37 6.59
N HIS A 105 5.48 -22.14 6.48
CA HIS A 105 4.85 -22.38 5.18
C HIS A 105 4.28 -21.10 4.55
N ILE A 106 3.63 -20.25 5.35
CA ILE A 106 3.13 -18.95 4.88
C ILE A 106 4.29 -18.05 4.45
N LEU A 107 5.40 -18.03 5.20
CA LEU A 107 6.57 -17.23 4.86
C LEU A 107 7.20 -17.71 3.55
N ASP A 108 7.32 -19.02 3.36
CA ASP A 108 7.86 -19.62 2.15
C ASP A 108 7.00 -19.27 0.92
N GLU A 109 5.67 -19.37 1.04
CA GLU A 109 4.73 -19.00 -0.03
C GLU A 109 4.76 -17.50 -0.34
N VAL A 110 4.89 -16.65 0.67
CA VAL A 110 5.08 -15.20 0.48
C VAL A 110 6.40 -14.92 -0.21
N MET A 111 7.49 -15.56 0.19
CA MET A 111 8.81 -15.36 -0.42
C MET A 111 8.84 -15.84 -1.87
N GLU A 112 8.20 -16.97 -2.19
CA GLU A 112 8.09 -17.46 -3.56
C GLU A 112 7.30 -16.49 -4.44
N ASN A 113 6.16 -16.00 -3.94
CA ASN A 113 5.35 -14.99 -4.65
C ASN A 113 6.11 -13.66 -4.84
N LEU A 114 6.80 -13.18 -3.80
CA LEU A 114 7.61 -11.96 -3.90
C LEU A 114 8.77 -12.13 -4.89
N SER A 115 9.45 -13.28 -4.88
CA SER A 115 10.51 -13.59 -5.84
C SER A 115 9.96 -13.68 -7.27
N GLU A 116 8.77 -14.23 -7.47
CA GLU A 116 8.12 -14.24 -8.78
C GLU A 116 7.79 -12.83 -9.28
N LEU A 117 7.27 -11.97 -8.40
CA LEU A 117 7.02 -10.55 -8.70
C LEU A 117 8.32 -9.81 -9.04
N GLU A 118 9.40 -10.08 -8.32
CA GLU A 118 10.73 -9.52 -8.60
C GLU A 118 11.27 -9.99 -9.95
N ARG A 119 11.20 -11.29 -10.24
CA ARG A 119 11.64 -11.87 -11.52
C ARG A 119 10.85 -11.34 -12.71
N LYS A 120 9.55 -11.10 -12.53
CA LYS A 120 8.68 -10.47 -13.53
C LYS A 120 8.91 -8.96 -13.66
N GLY A 121 9.72 -8.35 -12.79
CA GLY A 121 10.08 -6.93 -12.84
C GLY A 121 9.05 -5.99 -12.22
N TYR A 122 8.09 -6.49 -11.44
CA TYR A 122 7.06 -5.65 -10.81
C TYR A 122 7.64 -4.64 -9.84
N PHE A 123 8.71 -4.98 -9.10
CA PHE A 123 9.36 -4.03 -8.19
C PHE A 123 10.05 -2.89 -8.94
N GLU A 124 10.76 -3.19 -10.02
CA GLU A 124 11.41 -2.16 -10.84
C GLU A 124 10.38 -1.26 -11.52
N PHE A 125 9.35 -1.86 -12.13
CA PHE A 125 8.24 -1.10 -12.71
C PHE A 125 7.53 -0.23 -11.66
N GLY A 126 7.23 -0.80 -10.48
CA GLY A 126 6.59 -0.08 -9.38
C GLY A 126 7.43 1.07 -8.86
N ARG A 127 8.76 0.89 -8.76
CA ARG A 127 9.70 1.94 -8.36
C ARG A 127 9.72 3.09 -9.38
N GLU A 128 9.78 2.78 -10.67
CA GLU A 128 9.73 3.81 -11.72
C GLU A 128 8.36 4.50 -11.79
N ALA A 129 7.27 3.75 -11.66
CA ALA A 129 5.93 4.31 -11.56
C ALA A 129 5.79 5.25 -10.34
N PHE A 130 6.37 4.88 -9.21
CA PHE A 130 6.38 5.72 -8.01
C PHE A 130 7.18 7.01 -8.23
N LYS A 131 8.33 6.97 -8.91
CA LYS A 131 9.08 8.18 -9.28
C LYS A 131 8.28 9.12 -10.19
N ILE A 132 7.51 8.55 -11.14
CA ILE A 132 6.62 9.33 -11.99
C ILE A 132 5.53 10.00 -11.13
N LEU A 133 4.91 9.27 -10.21
CA LEU A 133 3.91 9.81 -9.29
C LEU A 133 4.50 10.89 -8.36
N ASP A 134 5.70 10.68 -7.83
CA ASP A 134 6.41 11.66 -7.00
C ASP A 134 6.72 12.93 -7.79
N THR A 135 7.14 12.79 -9.05
CA THR A 135 7.35 13.94 -9.96
C THR A 135 6.05 14.70 -10.20
N ILE A 136 4.93 14.00 -10.40
CA ILE A 136 3.61 14.62 -10.56
C ILE A 136 3.25 15.37 -9.26
N VAL A 137 3.29 14.72 -8.11
CA VAL A 137 2.91 15.32 -6.81
C VAL A 137 3.79 16.51 -6.43
N THR A 138 5.08 16.48 -6.79
CA THR A 138 6.01 17.60 -6.52
C THR A 138 5.90 18.73 -7.55
N SER A 139 5.53 18.42 -8.80
CA SER A 139 5.40 19.42 -9.88
C SER A 139 4.04 20.13 -9.89
N PHE A 140 2.99 19.48 -9.39
CA PHE A 140 1.65 20.07 -9.30
C PHE A 140 1.43 20.61 -7.89
N LYS A 141 1.03 21.88 -7.80
CA LYS A 141 0.61 22.47 -6.54
C LYS A 141 -0.79 21.99 -6.17
N VAL A 142 -1.18 22.21 -4.91
CA VAL A 142 -2.52 21.87 -4.42
C VAL A 142 -3.60 22.54 -5.26
N GLU A 143 -3.35 23.76 -5.76
CA GLU A 143 -4.24 24.49 -6.65
C GLU A 143 -4.41 23.79 -8.02
N ASP A 144 -3.34 23.22 -8.56
CA ASP A 144 -3.39 22.49 -9.84
C ASP A 144 -4.20 21.20 -9.72
N VAL A 145 -4.08 20.50 -8.57
CA VAL A 145 -4.86 19.30 -8.28
C VAL A 145 -6.35 19.61 -8.17
N GLN A 146 -6.72 20.80 -7.66
CA GLN A 146 -8.12 21.23 -7.60
C GLN A 146 -8.69 21.48 -9.00
N LEU A 147 -7.94 22.17 -9.87
CA LEU A 147 -8.34 22.40 -11.26
C LEU A 147 -8.47 21.08 -12.04
N LEU A 148 -7.57 20.12 -11.80
CA LEU A 148 -7.66 18.78 -12.36
C LEU A 148 -8.90 18.04 -11.89
N ARG A 149 -9.22 18.08 -10.60
CA ARG A 149 -10.44 17.45 -10.04
C ARG A 149 -11.70 18.04 -10.65
N GLU A 150 -11.76 19.35 -10.82
CA GLU A 150 -12.93 20.04 -11.39
C GLU A 150 -13.15 19.71 -12.87
N ASN A 151 -12.06 19.42 -13.60
CA ASN A 151 -12.09 19.16 -15.04
C ASN A 151 -11.84 17.70 -15.41
N ILE A 152 -11.72 16.79 -14.45
CA ILE A 152 -11.32 15.39 -14.69
C ILE A 152 -12.27 14.69 -15.66
N THR A 153 -13.57 14.93 -15.55
CA THR A 153 -14.58 14.37 -16.46
C THR A 153 -14.34 14.83 -17.90
N SER A 154 -14.10 16.13 -18.12
CA SER A 154 -13.81 16.68 -19.46
C SER A 154 -12.50 16.15 -20.03
N ILE A 155 -11.47 16.01 -19.20
CA ILE A 155 -10.18 15.41 -19.60
C ILE A 155 -10.39 13.95 -19.99
N LEU A 156 -11.07 13.15 -19.17
CA LEU A 156 -11.33 11.73 -19.46
C LEU A 156 -12.21 11.54 -20.70
N LEU A 157 -13.23 12.39 -20.89
CA LEU A 157 -14.06 12.38 -22.10
C LEU A 157 -13.25 12.73 -23.35
N THR A 158 -12.37 13.73 -23.26
CA THR A 158 -11.46 14.11 -24.34
C THR A 158 -10.50 12.97 -24.67
N LEU A 159 -9.88 12.37 -23.64
CA LEU A 159 -8.95 11.24 -23.81
C LEU A 159 -9.67 10.05 -24.46
N ARG A 160 -10.87 9.71 -23.98
CA ARG A 160 -11.74 8.70 -24.59
C ARG A 160 -11.99 9.01 -26.06
N ASN A 161 -12.34 10.26 -26.39
CA ASN A 161 -12.60 10.69 -27.77
C ASN A 161 -11.35 10.62 -28.67
N LEU A 162 -10.18 10.97 -28.14
CA LEU A 162 -8.90 10.85 -28.86
C LEU A 162 -8.49 9.39 -29.08
N THR A 163 -8.76 8.51 -28.11
CA THR A 163 -8.51 7.07 -28.23
C THR A 163 -9.50 6.34 -29.13
N GLN A 164 -10.50 7.04 -29.69
CA GLN A 164 -11.39 6.42 -30.68
C GLN A 164 -10.60 6.02 -31.93
N PRO A 165 -10.88 4.85 -32.55
CA PRO A 165 -10.09 4.33 -33.68
C PRO A 165 -9.95 5.32 -34.85
N GLN A 166 -10.99 6.10 -35.12
CA GLN A 166 -11.02 7.09 -36.19
C GLN A 166 -10.04 8.25 -35.95
N MET A 167 -9.95 8.73 -34.70
CA MET A 167 -9.03 9.79 -34.30
C MET A 167 -7.59 9.29 -34.23
N LEU A 168 -7.36 8.10 -33.66
CA LEU A 168 -6.03 7.48 -33.65
C LEU A 168 -5.48 7.27 -35.07
N SER A 169 -6.31 6.80 -35.99
CA SER A 169 -5.93 6.67 -37.41
C SER A 169 -5.57 8.03 -38.03
N SER A 170 -6.38 9.06 -37.77
CA SER A 170 -6.12 10.42 -38.27
C SER A 170 -4.81 11.01 -37.73
N VAL A 171 -4.52 10.83 -36.43
CA VAL A 171 -3.27 11.25 -35.80
C VAL A 171 -2.08 10.49 -36.38
N ASN A 172 -2.17 9.17 -36.52
CA ASN A 172 -1.10 8.35 -37.10
C ASN A 172 -0.83 8.72 -38.56
N ASN A 173 -1.88 8.98 -39.35
CA ASN A 173 -1.75 9.42 -40.74
C ASN A 173 -1.08 10.80 -40.83
N ALA A 174 -1.48 11.75 -39.98
CA ALA A 174 -0.86 13.06 -39.89
C ALA A 174 0.63 12.96 -39.48
N LEU A 175 0.95 12.17 -38.45
CA LEU A 175 2.34 11.93 -38.03
C LEU A 175 3.18 11.31 -39.16
N SER A 176 2.62 10.34 -39.89
CA SER A 176 3.29 9.73 -41.05
C SER A 176 3.53 10.72 -42.20
N PHE A 177 2.64 11.70 -42.36
CA PHE A 177 2.80 12.77 -43.33
C PHE A 177 3.91 13.74 -42.88
N PHE A 178 3.91 14.18 -41.62
CA PHE A 178 4.95 15.06 -41.06
C PHE A 178 6.34 14.42 -41.10
N GLN A 179 6.47 13.13 -40.77
CA GLN A 179 7.75 12.41 -40.86
C GLN A 179 8.29 12.30 -42.29
N LYS A 180 7.42 12.36 -43.30
CA LYS A 180 7.79 12.32 -44.72
C LYS A 180 8.07 13.70 -45.29
N MET A 181 7.75 14.77 -44.57
CA MET A 181 8.02 16.14 -44.97
C MET A 181 9.36 16.62 -44.41
N ASP A 182 10.47 16.19 -45.03
CA ASP A 182 11.73 16.96 -45.03
C ASP A 182 11.60 18.14 -46.02
N VAL A 183 10.52 18.92 -45.90
CA VAL A 183 10.26 20.04 -46.81
C VAL A 183 10.81 21.31 -46.16
N VAL A 184 12.12 21.52 -46.32
CA VAL A 184 12.69 22.86 -46.26
C VAL A 184 12.12 23.61 -47.46
N VAL A 185 11.15 24.50 -47.23
CA VAL A 185 10.67 25.42 -48.26
C VAL A 185 11.78 26.44 -48.53
N ASP A 186 12.78 26.05 -49.33
CA ASP A 186 13.94 26.89 -49.64
C ASP A 186 13.79 27.65 -50.97
N GLN A 187 12.59 27.71 -51.53
CA GLN A 187 12.35 28.44 -52.77
C GLN A 187 11.30 29.52 -52.57
N LYS A 188 11.70 30.76 -52.85
CA LYS A 188 10.81 31.93 -52.94
C LYS A 188 9.70 31.60 -53.92
N VAL A 189 8.54 31.21 -53.40
CA VAL A 189 7.39 30.89 -54.24
C VAL A 189 6.94 32.18 -54.93
N SER A 190 7.05 32.21 -56.26
CA SER A 190 6.63 33.36 -57.06
C SER A 190 5.10 33.44 -57.11
N TYR A 191 4.54 34.66 -57.07
CA TYR A 191 3.10 34.90 -57.15
C TYR A 191 2.45 34.23 -58.38
N TRP A 192 3.19 34.11 -59.48
CA TRP A 192 2.71 33.43 -60.68
C TRP A 192 2.65 31.90 -60.51
N THR A 193 3.62 31.33 -59.79
CA THR A 193 3.65 29.89 -59.46
C THR A 193 2.44 29.53 -58.60
N LEU A 194 2.12 30.35 -57.59
CA LEU A 194 0.91 30.17 -56.77
C LEU A 194 -0.37 30.20 -57.61
N LEU A 195 -0.48 31.16 -58.54
CA LEU A 195 -1.62 31.27 -59.45
C LEU A 195 -1.76 30.03 -60.36
N LYS A 196 -0.65 29.45 -60.80
CA LYS A 196 -0.65 28.21 -61.58
C LYS A 196 -1.02 26.99 -60.72
N GLU A 197 -0.55 26.92 -59.49
CA GLU A 197 -0.90 25.88 -58.51
C GLU A 197 -2.37 25.92 -58.13
N LEU A 198 -3.00 27.09 -58.05
CA LEU A 198 -4.46 27.21 -57.84
C LEU A 198 -5.30 26.57 -58.93
N ARG A 199 -4.72 26.25 -60.09
CA ARG A 199 -5.40 25.49 -61.14
C ARG A 199 -5.41 23.99 -60.88
N ASP A 200 -4.50 23.50 -60.04
CA ASP A 200 -4.33 22.09 -59.70
C ASP A 200 -5.61 21.51 -59.07
N PRO A 201 -6.09 20.34 -59.53
CA PRO A 201 -7.32 19.73 -59.02
C PRO A 201 -7.21 19.31 -57.54
N GLU A 202 -6.04 18.96 -57.03
CA GLU A 202 -5.83 18.57 -55.63
C GLU A 202 -5.94 19.79 -54.71
N LEU A 203 -5.28 20.90 -55.05
CA LEU A 203 -5.34 22.14 -54.28
C LEU A 203 -6.78 22.71 -54.26
N LYS A 204 -7.49 22.67 -55.38
CA LYS A 204 -8.90 23.07 -55.44
C LYS A 204 -9.80 22.23 -54.52
N ARG A 205 -9.58 20.91 -54.49
CA ARG A 205 -10.31 20.01 -53.58
C ARG A 205 -9.99 20.30 -52.12
N GLY A 206 -8.72 20.57 -51.80
CA GLY A 206 -8.29 20.97 -50.46
C GLY A 206 -8.93 22.30 -50.03
N LEU A 207 -8.91 23.31 -50.89
CA LEU A 207 -9.57 24.60 -50.63
C LEU A 207 -11.08 24.44 -50.46
N ALA A 208 -11.74 23.62 -51.29
CA ALA A 208 -13.15 23.32 -51.15
C ALA A 208 -13.48 22.62 -49.83
N PHE A 209 -12.63 21.68 -49.40
CA PHE A 209 -12.74 21.04 -48.09
C PHE A 209 -12.63 22.04 -46.94
N ILE A 210 -11.62 22.92 -46.97
CA ILE A 210 -11.42 23.96 -45.95
C ILE A 210 -12.64 24.90 -45.89
N ILE A 211 -13.15 25.34 -47.04
CA ILE A 211 -14.36 26.17 -47.13
C ILE A 211 -15.57 25.43 -46.53
N GLN A 212 -15.77 24.16 -46.86
CA GLN A 212 -16.89 23.38 -46.35
C GLN A 212 -16.77 23.12 -44.86
N PHE A 213 -15.56 22.85 -44.36
CA PHE A 213 -15.26 22.70 -42.95
C PHE A 213 -15.58 23.98 -42.18
N MET A 214 -15.11 25.14 -42.66
CA MET A 214 -15.41 26.44 -42.05
C MET A 214 -16.92 26.73 -42.03
N LYS A 215 -17.63 26.45 -43.13
CA LYS A 215 -19.10 26.60 -43.19
C LYS A 215 -19.80 25.73 -42.13
N ASN A 216 -19.34 24.49 -41.95
CA ASN A 216 -19.91 23.59 -40.95
C ASN A 216 -19.60 24.06 -39.52
N MET A 217 -18.39 24.53 -39.24
CA MET A 217 -18.01 25.09 -37.94
C MET A 217 -18.86 26.30 -37.55
N VAL A 218 -19.06 27.23 -38.50
CA VAL A 218 -19.90 28.43 -38.30
C VAL A 218 -21.37 28.05 -38.07
N LYS A 219 -21.89 27.06 -38.83
CA LYS A 219 -23.26 26.58 -38.70
C LYS A 219 -23.50 25.85 -37.37
N THR A 220 -22.53 25.10 -36.88
CA THR A 220 -22.63 24.34 -35.62
C THR A 220 -22.39 25.20 -34.38
N ASN A 221 -21.52 26.23 -34.45
CA ASN A 221 -21.19 27.08 -33.30
C ASN A 221 -21.93 28.43 -33.27
N GLY A 222 -22.92 28.66 -34.16
CA GLY A 222 -23.77 29.86 -34.12
C GLY A 222 -23.02 31.19 -34.31
N ILE A 223 -21.85 31.18 -34.97
CA ILE A 223 -21.10 32.41 -35.25
C ILE A 223 -21.89 33.19 -36.30
N LYS A 224 -22.60 34.25 -35.89
CA LYS A 224 -23.24 35.18 -36.82
C LYS A 224 -22.16 35.96 -37.56
N ILE A 225 -21.88 35.58 -38.80
CA ILE A 225 -21.14 36.45 -39.72
C ILE A 225 -22.14 37.55 -40.12
N ALA A 226 -21.83 38.80 -39.79
CA ALA A 226 -22.68 39.93 -40.18
C ALA A 226 -22.70 40.02 -41.72
N ASP A 227 -23.88 39.86 -42.33
CA ASP A 227 -24.05 39.80 -43.78
C ASP A 227 -23.85 41.14 -44.50
N HIS A 228 -23.51 42.22 -43.80
CA HIS A 228 -23.33 43.54 -44.40
C HIS A 228 -22.05 44.22 -43.90
N ILE A 229 -20.99 44.15 -44.71
CA ILE A 229 -19.96 45.19 -44.71
C ILE A 229 -20.55 46.33 -45.54
N GLU A 230 -21.17 47.31 -44.88
CA GLU A 230 -21.53 48.56 -45.55
C GLU A 230 -20.26 49.21 -46.11
N PRO A 231 -20.25 49.67 -47.37
CA PRO A 231 -19.12 50.41 -47.91
C PRO A 231 -19.02 51.73 -47.15
N LYS A 232 -18.02 51.86 -46.27
CA LYS A 232 -17.61 53.16 -45.74
C LYS A 232 -17.16 54.03 -46.91
N ASN A 233 -18.00 54.98 -47.32
CA ASN A 233 -17.63 56.04 -48.25
C ASN A 233 -16.43 56.80 -47.68
N PHE A 234 -15.28 56.57 -48.28
CA PHE A 234 -14.05 57.31 -47.99
C PHE A 234 -14.23 58.72 -48.55
N SER A 235 -14.56 59.67 -47.67
CA SER A 235 -14.61 61.08 -48.04
C SER A 235 -13.17 61.58 -48.07
N ILE A 236 -12.65 61.81 -49.27
CA ILE A 236 -11.36 62.47 -49.49
C ILE A 236 -11.58 63.95 -49.17
N THR A 237 -11.18 64.39 -47.98
CA THR A 237 -10.97 65.82 -47.70
C THR A 237 -9.83 66.31 -48.58
N LYS A 238 -10.15 67.15 -49.56
CA LYS A 238 -9.18 68.05 -50.18
C LYS A 238 -8.88 69.16 -49.17
N GLU A 239 -7.64 69.26 -48.73
CA GLU A 239 -7.11 70.49 -48.15
C GLU A 239 -6.74 71.43 -49.30
N ASP A 240 -7.21 72.68 -49.18
CA ASP A 240 -6.84 73.83 -50.01
C ASP A 240 -5.48 74.40 -49.57
#